data_AF-A0A2V5N252-F1
#
_entry.id   AF-A0A2V5N252-F1
#
_cell.length_a   1.000
_cell.length_b   1.000
_cell.length_c   1.000
_cell.angle_alpha   90.00
_cell.angle_beta   90.00
_cell.angle_gamma   90.00
#
_symmetry.space_group_name_H-M   'P 1'
#
loop_
_entity.id
_entity.type
_entity.pdbx_description
1 polymer ?
#
loop_
_entity_poly.entity_id
_entity_poly.type
_entity_poly.pdbx_seq_one_letter_code
_entity_poly.pdbx_strand_id
1 'polypeptide(L)' 'QRVGSWLEQPGVSVLNPGSRHLSELRITLTATGGGPLTTDAHLAALAIEHQAELHSNDLDFSRFAGLRWHNPLAARS' A
#
# COMPACT_ATOMS: atom_id res chain seq x y z
N GLN A 1 7.13 -10.91 19.74
CA GLN A 1 6.11 -10.21 20.55
C GLN A 1 5.83 -8.75 20.15
N ARG A 2 6.72 -8.00 19.48
CA ARG A 2 6.49 -6.56 19.20
C ARG A 2 5.41 -6.23 18.16
N VAL A 3 5.17 -7.10 17.16
CA VAL A 3 4.18 -6.82 16.10
C VAL A 3 2.74 -6.78 16.64
N GLY A 4 2.39 -7.68 17.57
CA GLY A 4 1.05 -7.70 18.17
C GLY A 4 0.67 -6.39 18.85
N SER A 5 1.59 -5.82 19.64
CA SER A 5 1.36 -4.54 20.32
C SER A 5 1.16 -3.34 19.40
N TRP A 6 1.58 -3.43 18.13
CA TRP A 6 1.32 -2.38 17.13
C TRP A 6 -0.13 -2.42 16.66
N LEU A 7 -0.67 -3.63 16.46
CA LEU A 7 -2.06 -3.83 16.05
C LEU A 7 -3.06 -3.49 17.16
N GLU A 8 -2.61 -3.55 18.42
CA GLU A 8 -3.42 -3.21 19.60
C GLU A 8 -3.49 -1.69 19.89
N GLN A 9 -2.75 -0.85 19.15
CA GLN A 9 -2.79 0.60 19.39
C GLN A 9 -4.17 1.19 19.06
N PRO A 10 -4.66 2.18 19.84
CA PRO A 10 -5.88 2.89 19.51
C PRO A 10 -5.80 3.53 18.11
N GLY A 11 -6.83 3.31 17.30
CA GLY A 11 -6.89 3.84 15.94
C GLY A 11 -6.16 3.01 14.88
N VAL A 12 -5.61 1.85 15.23
CA VAL A 12 -5.11 0.87 14.25
C VAL A 12 -6.21 -0.12 13.88
N SER A 13 -6.39 -0.34 12.58
CA SER A 13 -7.27 -1.38 12.04
C SER A 13 -6.56 -2.17 10.95
N VAL A 14 -6.84 -3.47 10.90
CA VAL A 14 -6.35 -4.33 9.81
C VAL A 14 -7.25 -4.15 8.61
N LEU A 15 -6.69 -3.63 7.52
CA LEU A 15 -7.37 -3.54 6.24
C LEU A 15 -7.39 -4.92 5.57
N ASN A 16 -8.57 -5.34 5.15
CA ASN A 16 -8.76 -6.57 4.39
C ASN A 16 -9.12 -6.21 2.94
N PRO A 17 -8.70 -7.01 1.96
CA PRO A 17 -9.16 -6.90 0.58
C PRO A 17 -10.69 -6.90 0.50
N GLY A 18 -11.25 -5.90 -0.18
CA GLY A 18 -12.67 -5.82 -0.52
C GLY A 18 -12.97 -6.46 -1.88
N SER A 19 -14.18 -6.21 -2.39
CA SER A 19 -14.65 -6.78 -3.66
C SER A 19 -13.95 -6.18 -4.88
N ARG A 20 -13.37 -4.98 -4.78
CA ARG A 20 -12.66 -4.31 -5.88
C ARG A 20 -11.18 -4.69 -5.92
N HIS A 21 -10.62 -5.20 -4.82
CA HIS A 21 -9.19 -5.48 -4.67
C HIS A 21 -8.58 -6.25 -5.84
N LEU A 22 -9.20 -7.35 -6.28
CA LEU A 22 -8.66 -8.15 -7.39
C LEU A 22 -8.61 -7.38 -8.71
N SER A 23 -9.55 -6.46 -8.94
CA SER A 23 -9.56 -5.62 -10.13
C SER A 23 -8.45 -4.57 -10.05
N GLU A 24 -8.30 -3.91 -8.90
CA GLU A 24 -7.22 -2.95 -8.67
C GLU A 24 -5.85 -3.64 -8.78
N LEU A 25 -5.66 -4.80 -8.13
CA LEU A 25 -4.42 -5.57 -8.18
C LEU A 25 -4.05 -5.98 -9.61
N ARG A 26 -5.02 -6.41 -10.42
CA ARG A 26 -4.79 -6.74 -11.83
C ARG A 26 -4.31 -5.53 -12.62
N ILE A 27 -4.95 -4.37 -12.44
CA ILE A 27 -4.56 -3.12 -13.10
C ILE A 27 -3.11 -2.77 -12.71
N THR A 28 -2.83 -2.78 -11.41
CA THR A 28 -1.52 -2.46 -10.84
C THR A 28 -0.42 -3.37 -11.38
N LEU A 29 -0.63 -4.69 -11.39
CA LEU A 29 0.35 -5.67 -11.91
C LEU A 29 0.57 -5.54 -13.42
N THR A 30 -0.49 -5.25 -14.19
CA THR A 30 -0.38 -5.06 -15.64
C THR A 30 0.47 -3.83 -15.96
N ALA A 31 0.38 -2.77 -15.14
CA ALA A 31 1.14 -1.54 -15.34
C ALA A 31 2.61 -1.67 -14.94
N THR A 32 2.94 -2.47 -13.93
CA THR A 32 4.32 -2.55 -13.37
C THR A 32 5.11 -3.78 -13.79
N GLY A 33 4.50 -4.74 -14.49
CA GLY A 33 5.20 -5.87 -15.11
C GLY A 33 5.34 -7.13 -14.24
N GLY A 34 4.66 -7.19 -13.08
CA GLY A 34 4.69 -8.35 -12.18
C GLY A 34 6.08 -8.71 -11.62
N GLY A 35 6.18 -9.81 -10.86
CA GLY A 35 7.44 -10.29 -10.30
C GLY A 35 7.78 -9.65 -8.93
N PRO A 36 8.95 -8.99 -8.76
CA PRO A 36 9.37 -8.46 -7.45
C PRO A 36 8.39 -7.46 -6.84
N LEU A 37 7.61 -6.77 -7.68
CA LEU A 37 6.63 -5.77 -7.25
C LEU A 37 5.26 -6.37 -6.87
N THR A 38 5.11 -7.70 -6.80
CA THR A 38 3.80 -8.32 -6.54
C THR A 38 3.26 -7.94 -5.15
N THR A 39 4.11 -7.93 -4.14
CA THR A 39 3.72 -7.52 -2.78
C THR A 39 3.37 -6.04 -2.71
N ASP A 40 4.15 -5.18 -3.38
CA ASP A 40 3.88 -3.74 -3.41
C ASP A 40 2.61 -3.42 -4.20
N ALA A 41 2.37 -4.15 -5.28
CA ALA A 41 1.13 -4.05 -6.04
C ALA A 41 -0.09 -4.44 -5.19
N HIS A 42 0.05 -5.44 -4.32
CA HIS A 42 -0.99 -5.80 -3.36
C HIS A 42 -1.27 -4.65 -2.37
N LEU A 43 -0.23 -4.05 -1.79
CA LEU A 43 -0.39 -2.90 -0.87
C LEU A 43 -0.97 -1.68 -1.57
N ALA A 44 -0.52 -1.38 -2.79
CA ALA A 44 -1.04 -0.28 -3.60
C ALA A 44 -2.52 -0.47 -3.93
N ALA A 45 -2.92 -1.67 -4.37
CA ALA A 45 -4.31 -2.01 -4.65
C ALA A 45 -5.20 -1.88 -3.41
N LEU A 46 -4.72 -2.33 -2.25
CA LEU A 46 -5.45 -2.22 -0.99
C LEU A 46 -5.63 -0.74 -0.59
N ALA A 47 -4.59 0.07 -0.70
CA ALA A 47 -4.66 1.51 -0.40
C ALA A 47 -5.61 2.25 -1.37
N ILE A 48 -5.57 1.93 -2.67
CA ILE A 48 -6.45 2.51 -3.68
C ILE A 48 -7.92 2.14 -3.39
N GLU A 49 -8.19 0.86 -3.12
CA GLU A 49 -9.55 0.38 -2.83
C GLU A 49 -10.16 1.08 -1.61
N HIS A 50 -9.39 1.20 -0.53
CA HIS A 50 -9.83 1.85 0.71
C HIS A 50 -9.74 3.37 0.66
N GLN A 51 -9.33 3.95 -0.47
CA GLN A 51 -9.05 5.38 -0.60
C GLN A 51 -8.16 5.87 0.54
N ALA A 52 -7.09 5.13 0.85
CA ALA A 52 -6.09 5.47 1.86
C ALA A 52 -4.84 6.10 1.24
N GLU A 53 -4.02 6.76 2.05
CA GLU A 53 -2.65 7.14 1.70
C GLU A 53 -1.68 6.11 2.27
N LEU A 54 -0.75 5.63 1.44
CA LEU A 54 0.29 4.71 1.87
C LEU A 54 1.50 5.49 2.38
N HIS A 55 1.90 5.23 3.62
CA HIS A 55 3.12 5.79 4.19
C HIS A 55 4.26 4.78 4.09
N SER A 56 5.27 5.07 3.27
CA SER A 56 6.45 4.20 3.09
C SER A 56 7.66 5.02 2.66
N ASN A 57 8.86 4.60 3.03
CA ASN A 57 10.11 5.18 2.54
C ASN A 57 10.59 4.56 1.22
N ASP A 58 9.90 3.54 0.71
CA ASP A 58 10.21 2.88 -0.55
C ASP A 58 9.71 3.72 -1.74
N LEU A 59 10.64 4.11 -2.61
CA LEU A 59 10.36 4.95 -3.77
C LEU A 59 9.65 4.20 -4.90
N ASP A 60 9.66 2.86 -4.90
CA ASP A 60 9.00 2.08 -5.94
C ASP A 60 7.48 2.25 -5.94
N PHE A 61 6.89 2.72 -4.83
CA PHE A 61 5.47 3.08 -4.78
C PHE A 61 5.09 4.23 -5.71
N SER A 62 6.05 5.06 -6.14
CA SER A 62 5.82 6.11 -7.14
C SER A 62 5.40 5.57 -8.52
N ARG A 63 5.61 4.28 -8.77
CA ARG A 63 5.29 3.61 -10.05
C ARG A 63 3.81 3.24 -10.18
N PHE A 64 3.04 3.26 -9.10
CA PHE A 64 1.63 2.83 -9.11
C PHE A 64 0.68 4.00 -9.35
N ALA A 65 0.15 4.09 -10.57
CA ALA A 65 -0.81 5.13 -10.93
C ALA A 65 -2.07 5.07 -10.04
N GLY A 66 -2.52 6.24 -9.57
CA GLY A 66 -3.70 6.37 -8.70
C GLY A 66 -3.44 6.12 -7.21
N LEU A 67 -2.26 5.60 -6.84
CA LEU A 67 -1.85 5.49 -5.44
C LEU A 67 -1.51 6.87 -4.87
N ARG A 68 -2.08 7.20 -3.71
CA ARG A 68 -1.56 8.29 -2.88
C ARG A 68 -0.49 7.71 -1.95
N TRP A 69 0.72 8.25 -2.05
CA TRP A 69 1.87 7.77 -1.29
C TRP A 69 2.66 8.94 -0.73
N HIS A 70 3.08 8.80 0.52
CA HIS A 70 3.88 9.76 1.25
C HIS A 70 5.07 9.07 1.91
N ASN A 71 6.27 9.63 1.72
CA ASN A 71 7.45 9.23 2.48
C ASN A 71 7.59 10.11 3.73
N PRO A 72 7.26 9.60 4.94
CA PRO A 72 7.31 10.39 6.18
C PRO A 72 8.73 10.79 6.59
N LEU A 73 9.76 10.24 5.95
CA LEU A 73 11.16 10.55 6.21
C LEU A 73 11.75 11.53 5.20
N ALA A 74 11.03 11.88 4.12
CA ALA A 74 11.54 12.77 3.08
C ALA A 74 11.65 14.23 3.54
N ALA A 75 10.81 14.67 4.47
CA ALA A 75 10.87 15.99 5.07
C ALA A 75 11.68 15.95 6.37
N ARG A 76 13.00 15.89 6.25
CA ARG A 76 13.94 16.24 7.34
C ARG A 76 15.01 17.17 6.78
N SER A 77 14.77 18.47 6.94
CA SER A 77 15.79 19.53 6.89
C SER A 77 15.77 20.26 8.22
#